data_AF-A0A7W4CSK1-F1
#
_entry.id   AF-A0A7W4CSK1-F1
#
_cell.length_a   1.000
_cell.length_b   1.000
_cell.length_c   1.000
_cell.angle_alpha   90.00
_cell.angle_beta   90.00
_cell.angle_gamma   90.00
#
_symmetry.space_group_name_H-M   'P 1'
#
loop_
_entity.id
_entity.type
_entity.pdbx_description
1 polymer ?
#
loop_
_entity_poly.entity_id
_entity_poly.type
_entity_poly.pdbx_seq_one_letter_code
_entity_poly.pdbx_strand_id
1 'polypeptide(L)'
;MSNLDGIWNRALDGGGEGDGDIALAAALVFHGMVMNGGALHAVETIDPEELSEAKEGYRWLGLDQVAELVKRIEAESAEVVGDVEALEDLEQSADDDYYALIPDDAALQEALEAKYAEEPDAFDEA
;
A
#
# COMPACT_ATOMS: atom_id res chain seq x y z
N MET A 1 22.88 -1.75 8.65
CA MET A 1 21.63 -2.26 8.09
C MET A 1 20.97 -3.05 9.20
N SER A 2 19.84 -2.56 9.69
CA SER A 2 19.04 -3.26 10.70
C SER A 2 18.40 -4.52 10.07
N ASN A 3 17.89 -5.45 10.88
CA ASN A 3 17.13 -6.61 10.37
C ASN A 3 15.92 -6.14 9.54
N LEU A 4 15.25 -5.08 10.01
CA LEU A 4 14.11 -4.45 9.33
C LEU A 4 14.49 -3.80 7.99
N ASP A 5 15.67 -3.19 7.88
CA ASP A 5 16.17 -2.67 6.59
C ASP A 5 16.34 -3.83 5.59
N GLY A 6 16.75 -5.01 6.07
CA GLY A 6 16.89 -6.22 5.24
C GLY A 6 15.54 -6.70 4.71
N ILE A 7 14.55 -6.81 5.60
CA ILE A 7 13.16 -7.16 5.27
C ILE A 7 12.59 -6.16 4.25
N TRP A 8 12.75 -4.86 4.51
CA TRP A 8 12.26 -3.80 3.62
C TRP A 8 12.86 -3.90 2.21
N ASN A 9 14.18 -4.02 2.11
CA ASN A 9 14.85 -4.12 0.81
C ASN A 9 14.44 -5.40 0.07
N ARG A 10 14.29 -6.52 0.78
CA ARG A 10 13.81 -7.77 0.19
C ARG A 10 12.37 -7.64 -0.33
N ALA A 11 11.48 -6.99 0.41
CA ALA A 11 10.11 -6.76 -0.02
C ALA A 11 10.04 -5.83 -1.25
N LEU A 12 10.88 -4.80 -1.32
CA LEU A 12 11.02 -3.94 -2.53
C LEU A 12 11.44 -4.75 -3.77
N ASP A 13 12.27 -5.78 -3.59
CA ASP A 13 12.69 -6.68 -4.66
C ASP A 13 11.64 -7.77 -4.97
N GLY A 14 10.48 -7.76 -4.29
CA GLY A 14 9.43 -8.78 -4.41
C GLY A 14 9.84 -10.15 -3.85
N GLY A 15 10.80 -10.16 -2.93
CA GLY A 15 11.31 -11.37 -2.28
C GLY A 15 10.71 -11.61 -0.89
N GLY A 16 11.02 -12.78 -0.35
CA GLY A 16 10.52 -13.26 0.93
C GLY A 16 9.31 -14.18 0.76
N GLU A 17 9.23 -15.19 1.62
CA GLU A 17 8.17 -16.20 1.62
C GLU A 17 7.31 -16.15 2.90
N GLY A 18 7.78 -15.43 3.92
CA GLY A 18 7.01 -15.17 5.14
C GLY A 18 5.75 -14.32 4.89
N ASP A 19 4.70 -14.59 5.67
CA ASP A 19 3.42 -13.87 5.55
C ASP A 19 3.61 -12.35 5.68
N GLY A 20 4.53 -11.90 6.54
CA GLY A 20 4.86 -10.49 6.71
C GLY A 20 5.66 -9.88 5.56
N ASP A 21 6.53 -10.66 4.93
CA ASP A 21 7.27 -10.24 3.73
C ASP A 21 6.31 -10.04 2.55
N ILE A 22 5.41 -10.99 2.33
CA ILE A 22 4.40 -10.94 1.26
C ILE A 22 3.48 -9.73 1.47
N ALA A 23 2.99 -9.54 2.70
CA ALA A 23 2.14 -8.39 3.04
C ALA A 23 2.85 -7.05 2.81
N LEU A 24 4.11 -6.94 3.23
CA LEU A 24 4.90 -5.71 3.05
C LEU A 24 5.16 -5.46 1.56
N ALA A 25 5.53 -6.46 0.79
CA ALA A 25 5.79 -6.34 -0.65
C ALA A 25 4.55 -5.82 -1.38
N ALA A 26 3.37 -6.40 -1.11
CA ALA A 26 2.12 -5.97 -1.72
C ALA A 26 1.76 -4.50 -1.36
N ALA A 27 1.95 -4.11 -0.09
CA ALA A 27 1.73 -2.72 0.32
C ALA A 27 2.72 -1.75 -0.35
N LEU A 28 4.00 -2.15 -0.50
CA LEU A 28 5.04 -1.34 -1.13
C LEU A 28 4.82 -1.16 -2.64
N VAL A 29 4.27 -2.17 -3.33
CA VAL A 29 3.89 -2.04 -4.76
C VAL A 29 2.87 -0.91 -4.92
N PHE A 30 1.81 -0.91 -4.13
CA PHE A 30 0.80 0.16 -4.18
C PHE A 30 1.39 1.50 -3.78
N HIS A 31 2.08 1.57 -2.64
CA HIS A 31 2.69 2.80 -2.15
C HIS A 31 3.65 3.43 -3.16
N GLY A 32 4.50 2.61 -3.78
CA GLY A 32 5.42 3.05 -4.82
C GLY A 32 4.70 3.65 -6.03
N MET A 33 3.57 3.06 -6.44
CA MET A 33 2.75 3.61 -7.53
C MET A 33 2.12 4.96 -7.13
N VAL A 34 1.63 5.10 -5.90
CA VAL A 34 1.12 6.37 -5.38
C VAL A 34 2.20 7.45 -5.37
N MET A 35 3.42 7.14 -4.91
CA MET A 35 4.53 8.10 -4.91
C MET A 35 4.92 8.57 -6.32
N ASN A 36 4.67 7.77 -7.36
CA ASN A 36 5.02 8.10 -8.74
C ASN A 36 3.90 8.78 -9.53
N GLY A 37 2.64 8.59 -9.16
CA GLY A 37 1.52 9.12 -9.94
C GLY A 37 0.20 9.37 -9.21
N GLY A 38 0.15 9.23 -7.89
CA GLY A 38 -1.06 9.46 -7.10
C GLY A 38 -1.90 8.21 -6.84
N ALA A 39 -2.85 8.33 -5.92
CA ALA A 39 -3.64 7.22 -5.41
C ALA A 39 -4.65 6.69 -6.42
N LEU A 40 -5.31 7.59 -7.18
CA LEU A 40 -6.19 7.19 -8.27
C LEU A 40 -5.41 6.48 -9.38
N HIS A 41 -4.27 7.04 -9.79
CA HIS A 41 -3.40 6.42 -10.79
C HIS A 41 -2.98 5.00 -10.38
N ALA A 42 -2.66 4.79 -9.11
CA ALA A 42 -2.30 3.47 -8.61
C ALA A 42 -3.45 2.46 -8.74
N VAL A 43 -4.67 2.85 -8.36
CA VAL A 43 -5.87 2.02 -8.50
C VAL A 43 -6.18 1.67 -9.96
N GLU A 44 -5.96 2.60 -10.90
CA GLU A 44 -6.24 2.36 -12.32
C GLU A 44 -5.16 1.55 -13.03
N THR A 45 -3.93 1.53 -12.51
CA THR A 45 -2.77 0.96 -13.20
C THR A 45 -2.40 -0.43 -12.68
N ILE A 46 -2.57 -0.71 -11.39
CA ILE A 46 -2.21 -1.99 -10.78
C ILE A 46 -3.24 -3.05 -11.19
N ASP A 47 -2.77 -4.27 -11.49
CA ASP A 47 -3.65 -5.38 -11.85
C ASP A 47 -4.62 -5.71 -10.69
N PRO A 48 -5.88 -6.08 -10.95
CA PRO A 48 -6.89 -6.27 -9.89
C PRO A 48 -6.51 -7.28 -8.80
N GLU A 49 -5.73 -8.30 -9.15
CA GLU A 49 -5.21 -9.29 -8.20
C GLU A 49 -4.18 -8.66 -7.26
N GLU A 50 -3.16 -7.97 -7.80
CA GLU A 50 -2.16 -7.23 -7.02
C GLU A 50 -2.78 -6.10 -6.19
N LEU A 51 -3.81 -5.43 -6.69
CA LEU A 51 -4.54 -4.41 -5.93
C LEU A 51 -5.31 -5.03 -4.75
N SER A 52 -5.83 -6.26 -4.92
CA SER A 52 -6.44 -7.01 -3.83
C SER A 52 -5.40 -7.40 -2.79
N GLU A 53 -4.25 -7.89 -3.22
CA GLU A 53 -3.12 -8.24 -2.36
C GLU A 53 -2.60 -7.00 -1.59
N ALA A 54 -2.51 -5.84 -2.23
CA ALA A 54 -2.13 -4.59 -1.55
C ALA A 54 -3.12 -4.22 -0.44
N LYS A 55 -4.44 -4.34 -0.69
CA LYS A 55 -5.47 -4.14 0.34
C LYS A 55 -5.31 -5.12 1.50
N GLU A 56 -4.98 -6.38 1.22
CA GLU A 56 -4.70 -7.39 2.26
C GLU A 56 -3.41 -7.09 3.02
N GLY A 57 -2.35 -6.67 2.32
CA GLY A 57 -1.07 -6.26 2.91
C GLY A 57 -1.23 -5.08 3.87
N TYR A 58 -1.97 -4.04 3.48
CA TYR A 58 -2.30 -2.94 4.38
C TYR A 58 -3.06 -3.40 5.62
N ARG A 59 -4.05 -4.29 5.49
CA ARG A 59 -4.77 -4.85 6.65
C ARG A 59 -3.85 -5.66 7.55
N TRP A 60 -2.99 -6.48 6.96
CA TRP A 60 -2.01 -7.28 7.72
C TRP A 60 -1.07 -6.39 8.53
N LEU A 61 -0.62 -5.28 7.92
CA LEU A 61 0.20 -4.23 8.57
C LEU A 61 -0.57 -3.40 9.61
N GLY A 62 -1.87 -3.61 9.80
CA GLY A 62 -2.71 -2.85 10.74
C GLY A 62 -3.15 -1.48 10.21
N LEU A 63 -3.07 -1.28 8.90
CA LEU A 63 -3.44 -0.05 8.18
C LEU A 63 -4.79 -0.22 7.46
N ASP A 64 -5.80 -0.76 8.15
CA ASP A 64 -7.13 -1.05 7.60
C ASP A 64 -7.77 0.16 6.91
N GLN A 65 -7.50 1.37 7.42
CA GLN A 65 -8.02 2.62 6.86
C GLN A 65 -7.52 2.85 5.43
N VAL A 66 -6.27 2.47 5.12
CA VAL A 66 -5.71 2.57 3.76
C VAL A 66 -6.38 1.55 2.86
N ALA A 67 -6.59 0.31 3.32
CA ALA A 67 -7.28 -0.72 2.54
C ALA A 67 -8.73 -0.31 2.18
N GLU A 68 -9.44 0.33 3.11
CA GLU A 68 -10.79 0.85 2.82
C GLU A 68 -10.75 2.10 1.93
N LEU A 69 -9.73 2.95 2.04
CA LEU A 69 -9.53 4.07 1.11
C LEU A 69 -9.32 3.57 -0.33
N VAL A 70 -8.44 2.58 -0.54
CA VAL A 70 -8.18 1.99 -1.88
C VAL A 70 -9.47 1.43 -2.48
N LYS A 71 -10.26 0.70 -1.68
CA LYS A 71 -11.56 0.17 -2.10
C LYS A 71 -12.57 1.27 -2.43
N ARG A 72 -12.55 2.39 -1.71
CA ARG A 72 -13.42 3.55 -1.99
C ARG A 72 -13.05 4.17 -3.34
N ILE A 73 -11.76 4.44 -3.55
CA ILE A 73 -11.26 5.03 -4.81
C ILE A 73 -11.63 4.15 -6.00
N GLU A 74 -11.44 2.82 -5.88
CA GLU A 74 -11.82 1.84 -6.90
C GLU A 74 -13.32 1.88 -7.24
N ALA A 75 -14.18 2.01 -6.23
CA ALA A 75 -15.61 2.11 -6.44
C ALA A 75 -16.02 3.46 -7.05
N GLU A 76 -15.43 4.56 -6.59
CA GLU A 76 -15.77 5.91 -7.08
C GLU A 76 -15.29 6.13 -8.52
N SER A 77 -14.09 5.65 -8.88
CA SER A 77 -13.55 5.77 -10.25
C SER A 77 -14.43 5.05 -11.27
N ALA A 78 -15.00 3.90 -10.90
CA ALA A 78 -15.92 3.14 -11.74
C ALA A 78 -17.24 3.88 -12.03
N GLU A 79 -17.67 4.80 -11.15
CA GLU A 79 -18.91 5.56 -11.30
C GLU A 79 -18.73 6.84 -12.15
N VAL A 80 -17.51 7.36 -12.27
CA VAL A 80 -17.21 8.64 -12.95
C VAL A 80 -16.49 8.46 -14.30
N VAL A 81 -16.51 7.25 -14.86
CA VAL A 81 -15.82 6.93 -16.12
C VAL A 81 -16.26 7.86 -17.26
N GLY A 82 -15.29 8.58 -17.83
CA GLY A 82 -15.51 9.51 -18.95
C GLY A 82 -15.95 10.92 -18.53
N ASP A 83 -16.10 11.17 -17.23
CA ASP A 83 -16.27 12.51 -16.66
C ASP A 83 -14.91 13.03 -16.18
N VAL A 84 -14.29 13.88 -17.01
CA VAL A 84 -12.93 14.39 -16.76
C VAL A 84 -12.88 15.27 -15.51
N GLU A 85 -13.89 16.10 -15.26
CA GLU A 85 -13.92 17.01 -14.11
C GLU A 85 -14.09 16.21 -12.81
N ALA A 86 -14.98 15.21 -12.81
CA ALA A 86 -15.15 14.34 -11.66
C ALA A 86 -13.92 13.44 -11.39
N LEU A 87 -13.18 13.03 -12.42
CA LEU A 87 -11.91 12.31 -12.27
C LEU A 87 -10.82 13.18 -11.65
N GLU A 88 -10.67 14.43 -12.09
CA GLU A 88 -9.71 15.39 -11.50
C GLU A 88 -10.02 15.66 -10.01
N ASP A 89 -11.31 15.83 -9.66
CA ASP A 89 -11.75 16.00 -8.27
C ASP A 89 -11.48 14.73 -7.42
N LEU A 90 -11.70 13.54 -7.99
CA LEU A 90 -11.40 12.26 -7.33
C LEU A 90 -9.89 12.09 -7.12
N GLU A 91 -9.07 12.41 -8.12
CA GLU A 91 -7.61 12.32 -8.03
C GLU A 91 -7.07 13.18 -6.88
N GLN A 92 -7.47 14.45 -6.82
CA GLN A 92 -7.02 15.36 -5.77
C GLN A 92 -7.45 14.89 -4.37
N SER A 93 -8.70 14.46 -4.22
CA SER A 93 -9.21 14.01 -2.92
C SER A 93 -8.64 12.66 -2.48
N ALA A 94 -8.37 11.75 -3.43
CA ALA A 94 -7.72 10.48 -3.17
C ALA A 94 -6.28 10.67 -2.67
N ASP A 95 -5.53 11.59 -3.28
CA ASP A 95 -4.18 11.95 -2.84
C ASP A 95 -4.20 12.58 -1.44
N ASP A 96 -5.06 13.58 -1.21
CA ASP A 96 -5.17 14.24 0.09
C ASP A 96 -5.49 13.26 1.22
N ASP A 97 -6.44 12.34 0.99
CA ASP A 97 -6.81 11.31 1.96
C ASP A 97 -5.70 10.28 2.17
N TYR A 98 -4.98 9.90 1.11
CA TYR A 98 -3.87 8.97 1.21
C TYR A 98 -2.72 9.58 2.03
N TYR A 99 -2.29 10.80 1.70
CA TYR A 99 -1.19 11.47 2.41
C TYR A 99 -1.55 11.86 3.85
N ALA A 100 -2.84 11.98 4.18
CA ALA A 100 -3.28 12.13 5.57
C ALA A 100 -3.07 10.85 6.41
N LEU A 101 -3.13 9.67 5.78
CA LEU A 101 -2.91 8.37 6.42
C LEU A 101 -1.44 7.93 6.35
N ILE A 102 -0.81 8.10 5.18
CA ILE A 102 0.55 7.67 4.85
C ILE A 102 1.29 8.86 4.24
N PRO A 103 1.86 9.76 5.06
CA PRO A 103 2.54 10.95 4.56
C PRO A 103 3.79 10.64 3.74
N ASP A 104 4.51 9.58 4.13
CA ASP A 104 5.77 9.12 3.52
C ASP A 104 6.05 7.66 3.91
N ASP A 105 7.18 7.13 3.41
CA ASP A 105 7.67 5.78 3.69
C ASP A 105 7.78 5.47 5.19
N ALA A 106 7.99 6.49 6.06
CA ALA A 106 8.20 6.26 7.49
C ALA A 106 6.95 5.68 8.16
N ALA A 107 5.75 6.02 7.67
CA ALA A 107 4.51 5.43 8.18
C ALA A 107 4.45 3.91 7.94
N LEU A 108 4.98 3.42 6.81
CA LEU A 108 5.08 1.99 6.52
C LEU A 108 6.22 1.32 7.28
N GLN A 109 7.34 2.04 7.50
CA GLN A 109 8.42 1.54 8.36
C GLN A 109 7.93 1.36 9.81
N GLU A 110 7.16 2.31 10.34
CA GLU A 110 6.56 2.21 11.67
C GLU A 110 5.57 1.02 11.76
N ALA A 111 4.77 0.78 10.71
CA ALA A 111 3.87 -0.36 10.66
C ALA A 111 4.63 -1.70 10.60
N LEU A 112 5.71 -1.77 9.81
CA LEU A 112 6.63 -2.91 9.78
C LEU A 112 7.26 -3.15 11.17
N GLU A 113 7.79 -2.11 11.80
CA GLU A 113 8.37 -2.18 13.14
C GLU A 113 7.38 -2.74 14.16
N ALA A 114 6.14 -2.25 14.15
CA ALA A 114 5.09 -2.72 15.04
C ALA A 114 4.77 -4.20 14.82
N LYS A 115 4.64 -4.63 13.55
CA LYS A 115 4.35 -6.02 13.20
C LYS A 115 5.49 -6.96 13.53
N TYR A 116 6.72 -6.58 13.24
CA TYR A 116 7.90 -7.38 13.59
C TYR A 116 8.07 -7.52 15.11
N ALA A 117 7.71 -6.49 15.88
CA ALA A 117 7.74 -6.56 17.34
C ALA A 117 6.65 -7.49 17.92
N GLU A 118 5.50 -7.60 17.26
CA GLU A 118 4.39 -8.47 17.64
C GLU A 118 4.63 -9.93 17.22
N GLU A 119 5.07 -10.14 15.97
CA GLU A 119 5.17 -11.45 15.32
C GLU A 119 6.42 -11.54 14.43
N PRO A 120 7.63 -11.63 15.03
CA PRO A 120 8.89 -11.66 14.27
C PRO A 120 9.01 -12.90 13.38
N ASP A 121 8.40 -14.03 13.78
CA ASP A 121 8.45 -15.30 13.04
C ASP A 121 7.61 -15.28 11.75
N ALA A 122 6.81 -14.23 11.52
CA ALA A 122 6.08 -14.03 10.26
C ALA A 122 6.98 -13.50 9.13
N PHE A 123 8.21 -13.12 9.45
CA PHE A 123 9.19 -12.61 8.49
C PHE A 123 10.34 -13.60 8.35
N ASP A 124 10.86 -13.72 7.13
CA ASP A 124 12.07 -14.50 6.88
C ASP A 124 13.27 -13.87 7.59
N GLU A 125 14.17 -14.71 8.08
CA GLU A 125 15.44 -14.27 8.66
C GLU A 125 16.20 -13.35 7.67
N ALA A 126 16.73 -12.24 8.19
CA ALA A 126 17.52 -11.28 7.40
C ALA A 126 18.94 -11.74 7.06
#